data_AF-I2DWW6-F1
#
_entry.id   AF-I2DWW6-F1
#
_cell.length_a   1.000
_cell.length_b   1.000
_cell.length_c   1.000
_cell.angle_alpha   90.00
_cell.angle_beta   90.00
_cell.angle_gamma   90.00
#
_symmetry.space_group_name_H-M   'P 1'
#
loop_
_entity.id
_entity.type
_entity.pdbx_description
1 polymer ?
#
loop_
_entity_poly.entity_id
_entity_poly.type
_entity_poly.pdbx_seq_one_letter_code
_entity_poly.pdbx_strand_id
1 'polypeptide(L)'
;MAGPSEDEMKKIGWLRLIAGAGLLVSMGAHAADVEVRMLNRASDGQRGFEPALVHIDVGDSVHFVAADSGHGVESIPGMAPAGAGAFSGKISEDLTVKFDKPGVYGYRCIPHYMLGMVGLIVVGHPTNEAAARSVAQPRDAKARFDQLFATLDHEQPTQK
;
A
#
# COMPACT_ATOMS: atom_id res chain seq x y z
N MET A 1 -11.73 69.09 -34.65
CA MET A 1 -12.19 67.80 -34.10
C MET A 1 -12.41 66.86 -35.26
N ALA A 2 -11.57 65.85 -35.39
CA ALA A 2 -11.86 64.68 -36.22
C ALA A 2 -11.36 63.49 -35.41
N GLY A 3 -12.29 62.85 -34.70
CA GLY A 3 -12.00 61.60 -33.99
C GLY A 3 -11.72 60.48 -34.98
N PRO A 4 -11.00 59.43 -34.56
CA PRO A 4 -10.71 58.28 -35.42
C PRO A 4 -12.03 57.60 -35.85
N SER A 5 -12.04 57.09 -37.09
CA SER A 5 -13.19 56.44 -37.71
C SER A 5 -13.50 55.07 -37.09
N GLU A 6 -14.76 54.64 -37.20
CA GLU A 6 -15.30 53.39 -36.64
C GLU A 6 -14.58 52.10 -37.08
N ASP A 7 -13.75 52.15 -38.12
CA ASP A 7 -13.01 51.00 -38.63
C ASP A 7 -11.66 50.78 -37.94
N GLU A 8 -11.05 51.84 -37.38
CA GLU A 8 -9.80 51.78 -36.60
C GLU A 8 -10.02 51.14 -35.22
N MET A 9 -11.25 51.19 -34.69
CA MET A 9 -11.58 50.63 -33.37
C MET A 9 -11.72 49.10 -33.36
N LYS A 10 -11.74 48.42 -34.51
CA LYS A 10 -12.01 46.97 -34.59
C LYS A 10 -10.76 46.08 -34.64
N LYS A 11 -9.56 46.66 -34.82
CA LYS A 11 -8.30 45.89 -34.97
C LYS A 11 -7.40 45.91 -33.74
N ILE A 12 -7.72 46.70 -32.72
CA ILE A 12 -6.97 46.71 -31.46
C ILE A 12 -7.57 45.62 -30.58
N GLY A 13 -6.94 44.45 -30.68
CA GLY A 13 -7.25 43.24 -29.95
C GLY A 13 -7.49 43.52 -28.48
N TRP A 14 -8.71 43.24 -28.02
CA TRP A 14 -9.02 42.12 -27.13
C TRP A 14 -7.88 41.70 -26.18
N LEU A 15 -7.25 42.65 -25.50
CA LEU A 15 -6.39 42.35 -24.36
C LEU A 15 -7.26 42.31 -23.12
N ARG A 16 -8.00 41.21 -22.97
CA ARG A 16 -8.59 40.83 -21.69
C ARG A 16 -7.45 40.47 -20.74
N LEU A 17 -6.97 41.45 -19.99
CA LEU A 17 -6.21 41.19 -18.76
C LEU A 17 -7.20 40.65 -17.71
N ILE A 18 -7.46 39.34 -17.77
CA ILE A 18 -8.01 38.60 -16.64
C ILE A 18 -6.82 38.35 -15.71
N ALA A 19 -6.77 39.08 -14.60
CA ALA A 19 -5.93 38.74 -13.48
C ALA A 19 -6.39 37.37 -12.94
N GLY A 20 -5.76 36.30 -13.41
CA GLY A 20 -5.99 34.96 -12.91
C GLY A 20 -5.43 34.85 -11.49
N ALA A 21 -6.28 35.02 -10.49
CA ALA A 21 -5.99 34.59 -9.13
C ALA A 21 -5.85 33.06 -9.18
N GLY A 22 -4.61 32.56 -9.18
CA GLY A 22 -4.31 31.14 -9.15
C GLY A 22 -4.85 30.54 -7.86
N LEU A 23 -5.97 29.83 -7.96
CA LEU A 23 -6.50 29.01 -6.89
C LEU A 23 -5.55 27.83 -6.70
N LEU A 24 -4.63 27.94 -5.74
CA LEU A 24 -3.84 26.80 -5.26
C LEU A 24 -4.81 25.83 -4.59
N VAL A 25 -5.32 24.87 -5.37
CA VAL A 25 -6.02 23.71 -4.83
C VAL A 25 -4.95 22.86 -4.16
N SER A 26 -4.83 22.97 -2.84
CA SER A 26 -4.08 22.03 -2.02
C SER A 26 -4.75 20.66 -2.18
N MET A 27 -4.20 19.82 -3.05
CA MET A 27 -4.59 18.43 -3.14
C MET A 27 -4.13 17.76 -1.83
N GLY A 28 -5.05 17.57 -0.90
CA GLY A 28 -4.76 16.84 0.33
C GLY A 28 -4.33 15.43 -0.03
N ALA A 29 -3.23 14.96 0.55
CA ALA A 29 -2.91 13.54 0.54
C ALA A 29 -3.98 12.83 1.37
N HIS A 30 -4.92 12.17 0.70
CA HIS A 30 -5.83 11.25 1.35
C HIS A 30 -4.99 10.01 1.72
N ALA A 31 -4.75 9.78 3.00
CA ALA A 31 -4.23 8.50 3.45
C ALA A 31 -5.24 7.43 3.04
N ALA A 32 -4.81 6.48 2.20
CA ALA A 32 -5.66 5.38 1.79
C ALA A 32 -5.56 4.30 2.88
N ASP A 33 -6.70 3.99 3.48
CA ASP A 33 -6.82 2.90 4.44
C ASP A 33 -7.18 1.62 3.68
N VAL A 34 -6.26 0.65 3.64
CA VAL A 34 -6.49 -0.66 2.99
C VAL A 34 -6.91 -1.69 4.03
N GLU A 35 -8.00 -2.41 3.74
CA GLU A 35 -8.46 -3.50 4.61
C GLU A 35 -7.79 -4.84 4.24
N VAL A 36 -7.37 -5.58 5.26
CA VAL A 36 -6.96 -6.99 5.16
C VAL A 36 -7.81 -7.82 6.12
N ARG A 37 -8.64 -8.71 5.58
CA ARG A 37 -9.53 -9.57 6.36
C ARG A 37 -8.78 -10.81 6.83
N MET A 38 -8.96 -11.17 8.10
CA MET A 38 -8.42 -12.41 8.68
C MET A 38 -9.51 -13.48 8.69
N LEU A 39 -9.35 -14.52 7.86
CA LEU A 39 -10.37 -15.51 7.55
C LEU A 39 -9.89 -16.93 7.81
N ASN A 40 -10.82 -17.83 8.11
CA ASN A 40 -10.58 -19.27 8.17
C ASN A 40 -10.15 -19.81 6.79
N ARG A 41 -10.74 -19.27 5.73
CA ARG A 41 -10.48 -19.59 4.33
C ARG A 41 -10.68 -18.34 3.48
N ALA A 42 -9.63 -17.93 2.79
CA ALA A 42 -9.66 -16.86 1.80
C ALA A 42 -10.29 -17.35 0.48
N SER A 43 -10.68 -16.41 -0.37
CA SER A 43 -11.30 -16.67 -1.68
C SER A 43 -10.41 -17.45 -2.67
N ASP A 44 -9.09 -17.34 -2.54
CA ASP A 44 -8.11 -18.13 -3.31
C ASP A 44 -7.94 -19.57 -2.79
N GLY A 45 -8.75 -19.97 -1.80
CA GLY A 45 -8.73 -21.28 -1.19
C GLY A 45 -7.62 -21.49 -0.16
N GLN A 46 -6.76 -20.50 0.05
CA GLN A 46 -5.72 -20.52 1.07
C GLN A 46 -6.30 -20.15 2.45
N ARG A 47 -5.55 -20.43 3.50
CA ARG A 47 -5.91 -19.98 4.86
C ARG A 47 -5.45 -18.54 5.04
N GLY A 48 -6.29 -17.69 5.63
CA GLY A 48 -5.80 -16.48 6.27
C GLY A 48 -6.22 -15.16 5.68
N PHE A 49 -5.21 -14.37 5.27
CA PHE A 49 -5.34 -12.95 4.98
C PHE A 49 -5.88 -12.70 3.57
N GLU A 50 -6.85 -11.79 3.46
CA GLU A 50 -7.45 -11.39 2.18
C GLU A 50 -7.57 -9.86 2.08
N PRO A 51 -6.88 -9.22 1.12
CA PRO A 51 -5.84 -9.79 0.26
C PRO A 51 -4.56 -10.15 1.05
N ALA A 52 -3.81 -11.15 0.57
CA ALA A 52 -2.55 -11.56 1.18
C ALA A 52 -1.32 -10.78 0.68
N LEU A 53 -1.44 -10.11 -0.47
CA LEU A 53 -0.47 -9.15 -1.00
C LEU A 53 -1.17 -7.79 -1.11
N VAL A 54 -0.60 -6.77 -0.48
CA VAL A 54 -1.16 -5.42 -0.43
C VAL A 54 -0.11 -4.42 -0.89
N HIS A 55 -0.53 -3.44 -1.68
CA HIS A 55 0.28 -2.28 -2.05
C HIS A 55 -0.34 -1.03 -1.43
N ILE A 56 0.49 -0.23 -0.77
CA ILE A 56 0.12 1.07 -0.17
C ILE A 56 1.23 2.08 -0.39
N ASP A 57 0.91 3.37 -0.25
CA ASP A 57 1.91 4.44 -0.28
C ASP A 57 2.55 4.63 1.10
N VAL A 58 3.69 5.34 1.13
CA VAL A 58 4.34 5.71 2.39
C VAL A 58 3.43 6.67 3.17
N GLY A 59 3.11 6.29 4.40
CA GLY A 59 2.24 7.03 5.31
C GLY A 59 0.80 6.50 5.39
N ASP A 60 0.43 5.55 4.53
CA ASP A 60 -0.87 4.87 4.57
C ASP A 60 -0.95 3.87 5.75
N SER A 61 -2.16 3.38 6.00
CA SER A 61 -2.41 2.35 7.01
C SER A 61 -3.06 1.11 6.41
N VAL A 62 -2.79 -0.04 7.05
CA VAL A 62 -3.54 -1.27 6.82
C VAL A 62 -4.41 -1.55 8.04
N HIS A 63 -5.70 -1.77 7.80
CA HIS A 63 -6.68 -2.23 8.79
C HIS A 63 -6.83 -3.75 8.67
N PHE A 64 -6.26 -4.48 9.62
CA PHE A 64 -6.48 -5.90 9.76
C PHE A 64 -7.80 -6.14 10.48
N VAL A 65 -8.78 -6.73 9.80
CA VAL A 65 -10.13 -6.97 10.32
C VAL A 65 -10.27 -8.44 10.72
N ALA A 66 -10.65 -8.69 11.98
CA ALA A 66 -10.94 -10.01 12.53
C ALA A 66 -12.30 -10.53 12.03
N ALA A 67 -12.39 -10.80 10.72
CA ALA A 67 -13.60 -11.28 10.07
C ALA A 67 -14.03 -12.67 10.58
N ASP A 68 -13.07 -13.54 10.88
CA ASP A 68 -13.26 -14.80 11.60
C ASP A 68 -12.45 -14.81 12.92
N SER A 69 -12.98 -15.49 13.94
CA SER A 69 -12.30 -15.61 15.25
C SER A 69 -11.13 -16.61 15.21
N GLY A 70 -10.16 -16.44 16.12
CA GLY A 70 -8.99 -17.31 16.22
C GLY A 70 -7.80 -16.87 15.37
N HIS A 71 -7.84 -15.66 14.82
CA HIS A 71 -6.77 -15.09 14.00
C HIS A 71 -6.21 -13.82 14.62
N GLY A 72 -4.95 -13.54 14.34
CA GLY A 72 -4.30 -12.27 14.68
C GLY A 72 -3.22 -11.99 13.65
N VAL A 73 -2.49 -10.90 13.85
CA VAL A 73 -1.46 -10.44 12.93
C VAL A 73 -0.21 -10.00 13.69
N GLU A 74 0.96 -10.42 13.22
CA GLU A 74 2.26 -10.05 13.77
C GLU A 74 3.26 -9.87 12.64
N SER A 75 4.09 -8.82 12.70
CA SER A 75 5.24 -8.65 11.81
C SER A 75 6.27 -9.77 11.99
N ILE A 76 6.86 -10.26 10.90
CA ILE A 76 7.92 -11.27 10.96
C ILE A 76 9.29 -10.59 11.14
N PRO A 77 10.06 -10.93 12.19
CA PRO A 77 11.40 -10.38 12.38
C PRO A 77 12.30 -10.61 11.17
N GLY A 78 13.00 -9.55 10.74
CA GLY A 78 13.92 -9.59 9.61
C GLY A 78 13.28 -9.43 8.23
N MET A 79 11.94 -9.45 8.12
CA MET A 79 11.28 -9.23 6.83
C MET A 79 10.94 -7.76 6.55
N ALA A 80 10.89 -6.91 7.57
CA ALA A 80 10.60 -5.48 7.41
C ALA A 80 11.88 -4.65 7.09
N PRO A 81 11.75 -3.43 6.54
CA PRO A 81 12.88 -2.53 6.31
C PRO A 81 13.59 -2.15 7.62
N ALA A 82 14.88 -1.82 7.51
CA ALA A 82 15.69 -1.47 8.68
C ALA A 82 15.09 -0.29 9.49
N GLY A 83 14.94 -0.53 10.80
CA GLY A 83 14.36 0.42 11.74
C GLY A 83 12.87 0.68 11.54
N ALA A 84 12.15 -0.12 10.76
CA ALA A 84 10.69 -0.12 10.84
C ALA A 84 10.25 -0.74 12.18
N GLY A 85 9.16 -0.21 12.76
CA GLY A 85 8.60 -0.75 13.98
C GLY A 85 7.97 -2.13 13.76
N ALA A 86 8.11 -3.02 14.73
CA ALA A 86 7.34 -4.26 14.78
C ALA A 86 5.88 -3.96 15.15
N PHE A 87 4.96 -4.82 14.74
CA PHE A 87 3.55 -4.76 15.13
C PHE A 87 3.03 -6.14 15.51
N SER A 88 2.11 -6.18 16.47
CA SER A 88 1.43 -7.39 16.91
C SER A 88 0.03 -7.03 17.42
N GLY A 89 -0.98 -7.63 16.81
CA GLY A 89 -2.37 -7.57 17.25
C GLY A 89 -2.68 -8.72 18.21
N LYS A 90 -3.79 -8.58 18.95
CA LYS A 90 -4.34 -9.68 19.74
C LYS A 90 -5.16 -10.61 18.84
N ILE A 91 -5.40 -11.83 19.34
CA ILE A 91 -6.26 -12.80 18.64
C ILE A 91 -7.71 -12.32 18.68
N SER A 92 -8.41 -12.42 17.55
CA SER A 92 -9.80 -12.03 17.34
C SER A 92 -10.08 -10.54 17.57
N GLU A 93 -9.07 -9.67 17.46
CA GLU A 93 -9.23 -8.22 17.54
C GLU A 93 -8.68 -7.57 16.26
N ASP A 94 -9.31 -6.49 15.85
CA ASP A 94 -8.82 -5.67 14.74
C ASP A 94 -7.51 -4.97 15.12
N LEU A 95 -6.66 -4.70 14.13
CA LEU A 95 -5.45 -3.91 14.29
C LEU A 95 -5.27 -2.95 13.12
N THR A 96 -4.98 -1.68 13.42
CA THR A 96 -4.56 -0.71 12.40
C THR A 96 -3.08 -0.43 12.55
N VAL A 97 -2.32 -0.51 11.44
CA VAL A 97 -0.89 -0.21 11.42
C VAL A 97 -0.59 0.81 10.33
N LYS A 98 0.08 1.90 10.70
CA LYS A 98 0.59 2.91 9.77
C LYS A 98 2.00 2.52 9.30
N PHE A 99 2.29 2.74 8.02
CA PHE A 99 3.55 2.33 7.40
C PHE A 99 4.32 3.53 6.82
N ASP A 100 5.35 3.98 7.53
CA ASP A 100 6.11 5.19 7.18
C ASP A 100 7.44 4.93 6.45
N LYS A 101 7.79 3.66 6.20
CA LYS A 101 9.05 3.31 5.53
C LYS A 101 8.80 2.50 4.27
N PRO A 102 9.42 2.87 3.13
CA PRO A 102 9.26 2.12 1.91
C PRO A 102 9.95 0.76 2.00
N GLY A 103 9.29 -0.26 1.46
CA GLY A 103 9.81 -1.62 1.39
C GLY A 103 8.74 -2.69 1.53
N VAL A 104 9.19 -3.93 1.71
CA VAL A 104 8.36 -5.11 1.88
C VAL A 104 8.28 -5.47 3.36
N TYR A 105 7.09 -5.81 3.82
CA TYR A 105 6.78 -6.23 5.18
C TYR A 105 6.11 -7.60 5.14
N GLY A 106 6.80 -8.62 5.64
CA GLY A 106 6.19 -9.92 5.89
C GLY A 106 5.50 -9.96 7.24
N TYR A 107 4.29 -10.52 7.27
CA TYR A 107 3.52 -10.71 8.49
C TYR A 107 2.85 -12.08 8.53
N ARG A 108 2.46 -12.51 9.73
CA ARG A 108 1.90 -13.84 10.00
C ARG A 108 0.79 -13.78 11.04
N CYS A 109 0.00 -14.84 11.08
CA CYS A 109 -0.82 -15.18 12.24
C CYS A 109 -0.12 -16.28 13.04
N ILE A 110 0.30 -16.02 14.28
CA ILE A 110 1.10 -16.96 15.11
C ILE A 110 0.51 -18.38 15.14
N PRO A 111 -0.77 -18.61 15.53
CA PRO A 111 -1.30 -19.98 15.65
C PRO A 111 -1.37 -20.72 14.31
N HIS A 112 -1.39 -20.01 13.18
CA HIS A 112 -1.55 -20.58 11.84
C HIS A 112 -0.36 -20.36 10.92
N TYR A 113 0.76 -19.86 11.45
CA TYR A 113 1.97 -19.56 10.68
C TYR A 113 2.55 -20.82 10.03
N MET A 114 2.64 -21.92 10.78
CA MET A 114 3.08 -23.22 10.28
C MET A 114 2.18 -23.80 9.20
N LEU A 115 0.95 -23.29 9.08
CA LEU A 115 -0.07 -23.69 8.12
C LEU A 115 -0.16 -22.75 6.91
N GLY A 116 0.75 -21.79 6.79
CA GLY A 116 0.84 -20.87 5.66
C GLY A 116 0.05 -19.57 5.78
N MET A 117 -0.49 -19.23 6.96
CA MET A 117 -1.19 -17.95 7.15
C MET A 117 -0.21 -16.79 7.29
N VAL A 118 0.20 -16.26 6.13
CA VAL A 118 1.15 -15.17 5.96
C VAL A 118 0.69 -14.21 4.87
N GLY A 119 1.20 -12.98 4.92
CA GLY A 119 0.99 -11.98 3.87
C GLY A 119 2.18 -11.04 3.71
N LEU A 120 2.14 -10.26 2.63
CA LEU A 120 3.10 -9.23 2.28
C LEU A 120 2.39 -7.87 2.14
N ILE A 121 2.98 -6.84 2.72
CA ILE A 121 2.64 -5.45 2.40
C ILE A 121 3.84 -4.83 1.69
N VAL A 122 3.60 -4.20 0.56
CA VAL A 122 4.55 -3.41 -0.21
C VAL A 122 4.21 -1.95 -0.01
N VAL A 123 5.14 -1.21 0.60
CA VAL A 123 4.99 0.21 0.90
C VAL A 123 5.85 0.99 -0.09
N GLY A 124 5.22 1.75 -0.98
CA GLY A 124 5.92 2.44 -2.07
C GLY A 124 6.82 1.48 -2.87
N HIS A 125 8.12 1.77 -2.91
CA HIS A 125 9.10 0.97 -3.64
C HIS A 125 9.77 -0.08 -2.73
N PRO A 126 9.87 -1.37 -3.15
CA PRO A 126 10.59 -2.41 -2.41
C PRO A 126 12.08 -2.07 -2.21
N THR A 127 12.52 -1.84 -0.97
CA THR A 127 13.93 -1.51 -0.66
C THR A 127 14.73 -2.66 -0.05
N ASN A 128 14.04 -3.68 0.46
CA ASN A 128 14.61 -4.76 1.28
C ASN A 128 14.20 -6.17 0.80
N GLU A 129 13.70 -6.31 -0.43
CA GLU A 129 13.09 -7.54 -0.91
C GLU A 129 14.03 -8.76 -0.85
N ALA A 130 15.29 -8.61 -1.26
CA ALA A 130 16.29 -9.67 -1.17
C ALA A 130 16.51 -10.15 0.28
N ALA A 131 16.52 -9.22 1.24
CA ALA A 131 16.63 -9.55 2.66
C ALA A 131 15.36 -10.25 3.16
N ALA A 132 14.18 -9.76 2.78
CA ALA A 132 12.90 -10.37 3.15
C ALA A 132 12.75 -11.80 2.62
N ARG A 133 13.15 -12.06 1.36
CA ARG A 133 13.17 -13.40 0.73
C ARG A 133 14.14 -14.36 1.41
N SER A 134 15.18 -13.85 2.05
CA SER A 134 16.23 -14.64 2.71
C SER A 134 15.86 -15.09 4.13
N VAL A 135 14.77 -14.55 4.71
CA VAL A 135 14.30 -14.98 6.03
C VAL A 135 13.79 -16.41 5.96
N ALA A 136 14.34 -17.29 6.80
CA ALA A 136 13.92 -18.69 6.87
C ALA A 136 12.45 -18.80 7.31
N GLN A 137 11.68 -19.62 6.60
CA GLN A 137 10.25 -19.84 6.84
C GLN A 137 9.96 -21.33 7.06
N PRO A 138 8.96 -21.69 7.89
CA PRO A 138 8.38 -23.02 7.89
C PRO A 138 7.91 -23.44 6.50
N ARG A 139 7.85 -24.75 6.23
CA ARG A 139 7.57 -25.29 4.89
C ARG A 139 6.37 -24.65 4.20
N ASP A 140 5.21 -24.61 4.84
CA ASP A 140 3.98 -24.13 4.20
C ASP A 140 3.93 -22.59 4.12
N ALA A 141 4.50 -21.89 5.11
CA ALA A 141 4.72 -20.44 5.04
C ALA A 141 5.69 -20.06 3.92
N LYS A 142 6.77 -20.83 3.73
CA LYS A 142 7.72 -20.66 2.63
C LYS A 142 7.00 -20.77 1.30
N ALA A 143 6.23 -21.84 1.10
CA ALA A 143 5.49 -22.05 -0.14
C ALA A 143 4.52 -20.90 -0.43
N ARG A 144 3.85 -20.37 0.60
CA ARG A 144 2.96 -19.20 0.44
C ARG A 144 3.74 -17.93 0.11
N PHE A 145 4.85 -17.65 0.78
CA PHE A 145 5.69 -16.49 0.45
C PHE A 145 6.27 -16.58 -0.95
N ASP A 146 6.73 -17.75 -1.38
CA ASP A 146 7.24 -17.95 -2.75
C ASP A 146 6.17 -17.61 -3.79
N GLN A 147 4.89 -17.94 -3.54
CA GLN A 147 3.76 -17.52 -4.38
C GLN A 147 3.55 -16.00 -4.37
N LEU A 148 3.51 -15.37 -3.19
CA LEU A 148 3.28 -13.93 -3.07
C LEU A 148 4.40 -13.12 -3.74
N PHE A 149 5.64 -13.54 -3.57
CA PHE A 149 6.79 -12.94 -4.22
C PHE A 149 6.79 -13.17 -5.73
N ALA A 150 6.36 -14.34 -6.21
CA ALA A 150 6.18 -14.56 -7.65
C ALA A 150 5.09 -13.64 -8.24
N THR A 151 3.97 -13.43 -7.53
CA THR A 151 2.96 -12.44 -7.93
C THR A 151 3.56 -11.04 -8.00
N LEU A 152 4.30 -10.62 -6.96
CA LEU A 152 4.99 -9.32 -6.93
C LEU A 152 5.96 -9.15 -8.12
N ASP A 153 6.72 -10.20 -8.47
CA ASP A 153 7.63 -10.19 -9.62
C ASP A 153 6.88 -9.99 -10.95
N HIS A 154 5.68 -10.55 -11.08
CA HIS A 154 4.83 -10.37 -12.26
C HIS A 154 4.16 -8.99 -12.34
N GLU A 155 3.89 -8.37 -11.19
CA GLU A 155 3.31 -7.02 -11.08
C GLU A 155 4.34 -5.90 -11.29
N GLN A 156 5.64 -6.23 -11.36
CA GLN A 156 6.75 -5.30 -11.62
C GLN A 156 7.41 -5.61 -12.99
N PRO A 157 6.80 -5.32 -14.16
CA PRO A 157 7.26 -5.91 -15.42
C PRO A 157 8.63 -5.42 -15.90
N THR A 158 9.15 -4.29 -15.41
CA THR A 158 10.43 -3.73 -15.91
C THR A 158 11.05 -2.75 -14.90
N GLN A 159 11.94 -3.24 -14.06
CA GLN A 159 12.99 -2.42 -13.48
C GLN A 159 14.31 -3.20 -13.52
N LYS A 160 14.78 -3.45 -14.74
CA LYS A 160 16.14 -3.92 -15.01
C LYS A 160 16.85 -2.88 -15.88
#